data_AF-A0AB34X1J3-F1
#
_entry.id   AF-A0AB34X1J3-F1
#
_cell.length_a   1.000
_cell.length_b   1.000
_cell.length_c   1.000
_cell.angle_alpha   90.00
_cell.angle_beta   90.00
_cell.angle_gamma   90.00
#
_symmetry.space_group_name_H-M   'P 1'
#
loop_
_entity.id
_entity.type
_entity.pdbx_description
1 polymer ?
#
loop_
_entity_poly.entity_id
_entity_poly.type
_entity_poly.pdbx_seq_one_letter_code
_entity_poly.pdbx_strand_id
1 'polypeptide(L)'
;MADQARRRKVEERIQNTVARLLERRIKDPRIGFTTITDCKVTGDLQHATVFYTVFGDEDERKKTARALNSAKGLIRSEVGKALGIRLTPTIEFALDALPEQAASFEEKLANALQSDQQLRGASQAASYAGEADPYRKPREKKVYEPESPVPTFTEFTLTEEDASSEEATVAVEEYLGSETGDLREDSGLES
;
A
#
# COMPACT_ATOMS: atom_id res chain seq x y z
N MET A 1 -8.32 28.00 5.88
CA MET A 1 -6.84 27.86 6.03
C MET A 1 -6.26 28.70 7.17
N ALA A 2 -6.83 29.87 7.51
CA ALA A 2 -6.31 30.74 8.57
C ALA A 2 -6.25 30.07 9.97
N ASP A 3 -7.24 29.24 10.31
CA ASP A 3 -7.32 28.60 11.63
C ASP A 3 -6.24 27.54 11.86
N GLN A 4 -5.84 26.80 10.82
CA GLN A 4 -4.79 25.78 10.94
C GLN A 4 -3.41 26.40 11.21
N ALA A 5 -3.10 27.52 10.53
CA ALA A 5 -1.84 28.24 10.77
C ALA A 5 -1.80 28.84 12.17
N ARG A 6 -2.93 29.37 12.67
CA ARG A 6 -3.05 29.86 14.04
C ARG A 6 -2.88 28.73 15.06
N ARG A 7 -3.54 27.60 14.84
CA ARG A 7 -3.45 26.42 15.71
C ARG A 7 -2.02 25.92 15.83
N ARG A 8 -1.30 25.79 14.70
CA ARG A 8 0.09 25.37 14.68
C ARG A 8 1.02 26.29 15.48
N LYS A 9 0.81 27.61 15.39
CA LYS A 9 1.58 28.59 16.20
C LYS A 9 1.30 28.42 17.69
N VAL A 10 0.06 28.14 18.06
CA VAL A 10 -0.32 27.90 19.47
C VAL A 10 0.29 26.58 19.97
N GLU A 11 0.21 25.51 19.18
CA GLU A 11 0.83 24.21 19.45
C GLU A 11 2.33 24.36 19.75
N GLU A 12 3.07 24.99 18.82
CA GLU A 12 4.52 25.21 18.95
C GLU A 12 4.86 26.10 20.15
N ARG A 13 4.03 27.11 20.44
CA ARG A 13 4.23 28.00 21.59
C ARG A 13 4.00 27.27 22.91
N ILE A 14 2.97 26.42 23.00
CA ILE A 14 2.69 25.59 24.17
C ILE A 14 3.85 24.61 24.37
N GLN A 15 4.22 23.86 23.35
CA GLN A 15 5.32 22.89 23.40
C GLN A 15 6.61 23.52 23.93
N ASN A 16 7.04 24.63 23.32
CA ASN A 16 8.26 25.35 23.73
C ASN A 16 8.18 25.95 25.14
N THR A 17 6.98 26.33 25.59
CA THR A 17 6.79 26.88 26.95
C THR A 17 6.88 25.76 27.97
N VAL A 18 6.16 24.65 27.75
CA VAL A 18 6.12 23.49 28.65
C VAL A 18 7.51 22.86 28.76
N ALA A 19 8.23 22.68 27.64
CA ALA A 19 9.59 22.14 27.64
C ALA A 19 10.55 22.99 28.50
N ARG A 20 10.53 24.32 28.31
CA ARG A 20 11.34 25.25 29.13
C ARG A 20 10.94 25.25 30.60
N LEU A 21 9.67 25.04 30.90
CA LEU A 21 9.14 24.99 32.25
C LEU A 21 9.63 23.74 32.98
N LEU A 22 9.57 22.59 32.30
CA LEU A 22 10.07 21.32 32.83
C LEU A 22 11.57 21.39 33.11
N GLU A 23 12.35 21.92 32.17
CA GLU A 23 13.81 22.06 32.33
C GLU A 23 14.21 22.97 33.52
N ARG A 24 13.51 24.10 33.70
CA ARG A 24 13.94 25.15 34.64
C ARG A 24 13.29 25.07 36.02
N ARG A 25 12.01 24.73 36.10
CA ARG A 25 11.19 24.90 37.31
C ARG A 25 10.80 23.59 37.97
N ILE A 26 10.74 22.50 37.21
CA ILE A 26 10.25 21.21 37.70
C ILE A 26 11.43 20.26 37.85
N LYS A 27 12.11 20.36 39.00
CA LYS A 27 13.13 19.41 39.46
C LYS A 27 12.55 18.53 40.56
N ASP A 28 11.50 17.78 40.23
CA ASP A 28 10.97 16.78 41.15
C ASP A 28 11.79 15.50 40.99
N PRO A 29 12.37 14.91 42.05
CA PRO A 29 13.10 13.64 41.96
C PRO A 29 12.23 12.47 41.46
N ARG A 30 10.90 12.61 41.45
CA ARG A 30 9.94 11.63 40.90
C ARG A 30 9.77 11.73 39.38
N ILE A 31 10.19 12.86 38.79
CA ILE A 31 10.19 13.09 37.35
C ILE A 31 11.59 12.70 36.87
N GLY A 32 11.69 11.56 36.20
CA GLY A 32 12.92 11.13 35.55
C GLY A 32 13.28 12.03 34.36
N PHE A 33 14.21 11.57 33.52
CA PHE A 33 14.55 12.28 32.28
C PHE A 33 13.34 12.28 31.33
N THR A 34 12.57 13.38 31.36
CA THR A 34 11.32 13.54 30.63
C THR A 34 11.50 14.55 29.49
N THR A 35 11.11 14.16 28.28
CA THR A 35 11.20 15.02 27.09
C THR A 35 9.82 15.22 26.49
N ILE A 36 9.51 16.45 26.07
CA ILE A 36 8.26 16.76 25.35
C ILE A 36 8.50 16.56 23.86
N THR A 37 7.76 15.64 23.23
CA THR A 37 7.92 15.35 21.80
C THR A 37 7.06 16.25 20.93
N ASP A 38 5.78 16.41 21.30
CA ASP A 38 4.80 17.13 20.48
C ASP A 38 3.65 17.71 21.32
N CYS A 39 2.87 18.62 20.74
CA CYS A 39 1.64 19.15 21.33
C CYS A 39 0.56 19.27 20.26
N LYS A 40 -0.60 18.67 20.50
CA LYS A 40 -1.78 18.83 19.65
C LYS A 40 -2.84 19.66 20.33
N VAL A 41 -3.42 20.60 19.60
CA VAL A 41 -4.49 21.45 20.10
C VAL A 41 -5.75 21.19 19.29
N THR A 42 -6.92 21.24 19.93
CA THR A 42 -8.20 21.11 19.26
C THR A 42 -8.51 22.32 18.37
N GLY A 43 -9.43 22.18 17.41
CA GLY A 43 -9.77 23.25 16.46
C GLY A 43 -10.31 24.52 17.14
N ASP A 44 -10.92 24.38 18.31
CA ASP A 44 -11.46 25.46 19.15
C ASP A 44 -10.44 26.04 20.15
N LEU A 45 -9.19 25.52 20.17
CA LEU A 45 -8.10 25.94 21.06
C LEU A 45 -8.40 25.79 22.56
N GLN A 46 -9.40 24.99 22.94
CA GLN A 46 -9.79 24.81 24.35
C GLN A 46 -9.08 23.64 25.02
N HIS A 47 -8.63 22.66 24.24
CA HIS A 47 -7.94 21.48 24.75
C HIS A 47 -6.59 21.33 24.06
N ALA A 48 -5.57 21.01 24.85
CA ALA A 48 -4.22 20.77 24.37
C ALA A 48 -3.70 19.45 24.97
N THR A 49 -3.32 18.51 24.12
CA THR A 49 -2.68 17.25 24.51
C THR A 49 -1.18 17.37 24.25
N VAL A 50 -0.39 17.28 25.32
CA VAL A 50 1.06 17.33 25.28
C VAL A 50 1.59 15.90 25.35
N PHE A 51 2.37 15.51 24.35
CA PHE A 51 3.01 14.21 24.25
C PHE A 51 4.40 14.26 24.86
N TYR A 52 4.71 13.30 25.72
CA TYR A 52 6.00 13.21 26.39
C TYR A 52 6.54 11.80 26.41
N THR A 53 7.86 11.68 26.42
CA THR A 53 8.60 10.45 26.64
C THR A 53 9.31 10.51 27.98
N VAL A 54 9.42 9.36 28.65
CA VAL A 54 10.20 9.21 29.88
C VAL A 54 11.27 8.18 29.60
N PHE A 55 12.52 8.56 29.81
CA PHE A 55 13.62 7.63 29.80
C PHE A 55 13.68 6.91 31.15
N GLY A 56 13.17 5.68 31.20
CA GLY A 56 13.01 4.94 32.44
C GLY A 56 12.09 3.72 32.34
N ASP A 57 11.93 3.03 33.46
CA ASP A 57 11.06 1.87 33.60
C ASP A 57 9.57 2.24 33.77
N GLU A 58 8.67 1.28 33.64
CA GLU A 58 7.22 1.48 33.74
C GLU A 58 6.77 2.12 35.08
N ASP A 59 7.46 1.79 36.18
CA ASP A 59 7.19 2.44 37.47
C ASP A 59 7.58 3.92 37.48
N GLU A 60 8.65 4.30 36.79
CA GLU A 60 9.08 5.70 36.65
C GLU A 60 8.14 6.47 35.73
N ARG A 61 7.64 5.83 34.67
CA ARG A 61 6.58 6.38 33.81
C ARG A 61 5.34 6.73 34.62
N LYS A 62 4.87 5.81 35.48
CA LYS A 62 3.69 6.05 36.36
C LYS A 62 3.94 7.15 37.39
N LYS A 63 5.12 7.19 38.01
CA LYS A 63 5.50 8.26 38.97
C LYS A 63 5.53 9.63 38.29
N THR A 64 6.14 9.69 37.09
CA THR A 64 6.22 10.91 36.28
C THR A 64 4.83 11.38 35.85
N ALA A 65 3.96 10.47 35.40
CA ALA A 65 2.59 10.81 35.03
C ALA A 65 1.80 11.44 36.20
N ARG A 66 1.96 10.92 37.42
CA ARG A 66 1.35 11.49 38.63
C ARG A 66 1.90 12.89 38.92
N ALA A 67 3.23 13.05 38.85
CA ALA A 67 3.88 14.32 39.12
C ALA A 67 3.48 15.42 38.10
N LEU A 68 3.43 15.08 36.81
CA LEU A 68 2.95 15.99 35.75
C LEU A 68 1.48 16.37 35.97
N ASN A 69 0.63 15.43 36.37
CA ASN A 69 -0.76 15.71 36.70
C ASN A 69 -0.91 16.66 37.90
N SER A 70 -0.08 16.50 38.94
CA SER A 70 -0.04 17.45 40.07
C SER A 70 0.47 18.83 39.64
N ALA A 71 1.43 18.90 38.71
CA ALA A 71 1.98 20.15 38.19
C ALA A 71 1.08 20.83 37.14
N LYS A 72 -0.01 20.19 36.68
CA LYS A 72 -0.90 20.68 35.62
C LYS A 72 -1.40 22.12 35.86
N GLY A 73 -1.74 22.46 37.11
CA GLY A 73 -2.18 23.81 37.46
C GLY A 73 -1.11 24.87 37.22
N LEU A 74 0.11 24.61 37.70
CA LEU A 74 1.26 25.50 37.53
C LEU A 74 1.65 25.65 36.06
N ILE A 75 1.70 24.53 35.32
CA ILE A 75 2.01 24.51 33.90
C ILE A 75 0.96 25.32 33.12
N ARG A 76 -0.33 25.13 33.42
CA ARG A 76 -1.41 25.90 32.78
C ARG A 76 -1.30 27.40 33.03
N SER A 77 -0.99 27.82 34.26
CA SER A 77 -0.83 29.25 34.59
C SER A 77 0.30 29.90 33.80
N GLU A 78 1.45 29.24 33.68
CA GLU A 78 2.59 29.76 32.92
C GLU A 78 2.33 29.74 31.41
N VAL A 79 1.68 28.70 30.89
CA VAL A 79 1.25 28.66 29.49
C VAL A 79 0.28 29.79 29.18
N GLY A 80 -0.68 30.08 30.07
CA GLY A 80 -1.59 31.23 29.92
C GLY A 80 -0.84 32.56 29.82
N LYS A 81 0.17 32.78 30.68
CA LYS A 81 1.04 33.97 30.63
C LYS A 81 1.85 34.03 29.33
N ALA A 82 2.36 32.90 28.85
CA ALA A 82 3.21 32.83 27.67
C ALA A 82 2.44 32.98 26.34
N LEU A 83 1.18 32.55 26.30
CA LEU A 83 0.30 32.66 25.14
C LEU A 83 -0.39 34.03 25.05
N GLY A 84 -0.71 34.67 26.19
CA GLY A 84 -1.39 35.97 26.22
C GLY A 84 -2.82 35.92 25.64
N ILE A 85 -3.45 34.74 25.63
CA ILE A 85 -4.80 34.54 25.08
C ILE A 85 -5.86 34.57 26.18
N ARG A 86 -7.07 35.00 25.81
CA ARG A 86 -8.21 35.15 26.76
C ARG A 86 -8.58 33.83 27.43
N LEU A 87 -8.59 32.73 26.69
CA LEU A 87 -8.93 31.40 27.20
C LEU A 87 -7.70 30.52 27.13
N THR A 88 -7.18 30.11 28.29
CA THR A 88 -6.05 29.18 28.35
C THR A 88 -6.55 27.75 28.22
N PRO A 89 -6.03 26.96 27.27
CA PRO A 89 -6.47 25.58 27.05
C PRO A 89 -6.28 24.72 28.29
N THR A 90 -7.12 23.70 28.42
CA THR A 90 -6.90 22.61 29.36
C THR A 90 -5.81 21.70 28.81
N ILE A 91 -4.76 21.49 29.61
CA ILE A 91 -3.60 20.69 29.21
C ILE A 91 -3.75 19.26 29.71
N GLU A 92 -3.62 18.29 28.82
CA GLU A 92 -3.56 16.87 29.15
C GLU A 92 -2.21 16.30 28.74
N PHE A 93 -1.72 15.33 29.51
CA PHE A 93 -0.44 14.69 29.26
C PHE A 93 -0.68 13.26 28.78
N ALA A 94 -0.10 12.94 27.63
CA ALA A 94 -0.14 11.59 27.05
C ALA A 94 1.29 11.08 26.87
N LEU A 95 1.52 9.83 27.25
CA LEU A 95 2.78 9.15 26.94
C LEU A 95 2.87 8.95 25.43
N ASP A 96 4.03 9.25 24.89
CA ASP A 96 4.30 9.11 23.48
C ASP A 96 4.75 7.68 23.16
N ALA A 97 4.04 7.03 22.25
CA ALA A 97 4.35 5.69 21.74
C ALA A 97 5.34 5.70 20.56
N LEU A 98 5.70 6.88 20.03
CA LEU A 98 6.62 7.03 18.90
C LEU A 98 7.96 6.26 19.05
N PRO A 99 8.61 6.17 20.23
CA PRO A 99 9.88 5.44 20.35
C PRO A 99 9.75 3.95 20.06
N GLU A 100 8.68 3.32 20.52
CA GLU A 100 8.44 1.88 20.29
C GLU A 100 8.09 1.61 18.82
N GLN A 101 7.35 2.53 18.19
CA GLN A 101 6.98 2.40 16.79
C GLN A 101 8.19 2.58 15.85
N ALA A 102 9.13 3.48 16.18
CA ALA A 102 10.33 3.70 15.38
C ALA A 102 11.16 2.42 15.23
N ALA A 103 11.34 1.66 16.30
CA ALA A 103 12.06 0.37 16.26
C ALA A 103 11.37 -0.64 15.33
N SER A 104 10.04 -0.73 15.36
CA SER A 104 9.28 -1.59 14.45
C SER A 104 9.39 -1.16 12.99
N PHE A 105 9.45 0.16 12.72
CA PHE A 105 9.66 0.66 11.36
C PHE A 105 11.05 0.33 10.83
N GLU A 106 12.10 0.47 11.64
CA GLU A 106 13.46 0.11 11.28
C GLU A 106 13.58 -1.38 10.95
N GLU A 107 12.98 -2.25 11.77
CA GLU A 107 12.93 -3.68 11.53
C GLU A 107 12.26 -4.02 10.19
N LYS A 108 11.09 -3.42 9.91
CA LYS A 108 10.37 -3.63 8.64
C LYS A 108 11.17 -3.13 7.44
N LEU A 109 11.85 -2.00 7.56
CA LEU A 109 12.69 -1.45 6.49
C LEU A 109 13.89 -2.36 6.21
N ALA A 110 14.53 -2.88 7.26
CA ALA A 110 15.63 -3.83 7.13
C ALA A 110 15.19 -5.12 6.41
N ASN A 111 14.04 -5.68 6.79
CA ASN A 111 13.46 -6.87 6.16
C ASN A 111 13.11 -6.65 4.68
N ALA A 112 12.57 -5.47 4.34
CA ALA A 112 12.26 -5.12 2.96
C ALA A 112 13.53 -5.01 2.10
N LEU A 113 14.59 -4.37 2.62
CA LEU A 113 15.87 -4.26 1.92
C LEU A 113 16.54 -5.62 1.70
N GLN A 114 16.49 -6.51 2.70
CA GLN A 114 17.00 -7.88 2.56
C GLN A 114 16.24 -8.67 1.48
N SER A 115 14.90 -8.53 1.46
CA SER A 115 14.06 -9.19 0.45
C SER A 115 14.35 -8.67 -0.96
N ASP A 116 14.52 -7.36 -1.13
CA ASP A 116 14.85 -6.75 -2.43
C ASP A 116 16.24 -7.19 -2.94
N GLN A 117 17.21 -7.33 -2.03
CA GLN A 117 18.54 -7.86 -2.37
C GLN A 117 18.48 -9.31 -2.87
N GLN A 118 17.66 -10.16 -2.22
CA GLN A 118 17.47 -11.55 -2.63
C GLN A 118 16.81 -11.63 -4.01
N LEU A 119 15.80 -10.81 -4.28
CA LEU A 119 15.13 -10.73 -5.58
C LEU A 119 16.06 -10.20 -6.67
N ARG A 120 16.91 -9.21 -6.38
CA ARG A 120 17.93 -8.72 -7.33
C ARG A 120 18.95 -9.79 -7.66
N GLY A 121 19.45 -10.53 -6.67
CA GLY A 121 20.39 -11.62 -6.91
C GLY A 121 19.77 -12.73 -7.76
N ALA A 122 18.53 -13.12 -7.44
CA ALA A 122 17.80 -14.14 -8.18
C ALA A 122 17.46 -13.72 -9.62
N SER A 123 17.10 -12.46 -9.83
CA SER A 123 16.80 -11.93 -11.18
C SER A 123 18.05 -11.72 -12.04
N GLN A 124 19.20 -11.41 -11.45
CA GLN A 124 20.49 -11.35 -12.17
C GLN A 124 20.97 -12.73 -12.63
N ALA A 125 20.67 -13.78 -11.86
CA ALA A 125 20.97 -15.16 -12.22
C ALA A 125 19.89 -15.81 -13.12
N ALA A 126 18.72 -15.18 -13.24
CA ALA A 126 17.64 -15.70 -14.06
C ALA A 126 17.92 -15.49 -15.55
N SER A 127 17.93 -16.58 -16.31
CA SER A 127 17.89 -16.53 -17.76
C SER A 127 16.48 -16.15 -18.22
N TYR A 128 16.37 -15.29 -19.23
CA TYR A 128 15.08 -14.89 -19.81
C TYR A 128 14.37 -16.14 -20.35
N ALA A 129 13.09 -16.31 -20.04
CA ALA A 129 12.31 -17.51 -20.35
C ALA A 129 11.95 -17.69 -21.84
N GLY A 130 12.71 -17.07 -22.76
CA GLY A 130 12.48 -17.13 -24.20
C GLY A 130 13.78 -17.32 -24.98
N GLU A 131 13.68 -18.01 -26.11
CA GLU A 131 14.77 -18.13 -27.08
C GLU A 131 15.09 -16.75 -27.72
N ALA A 132 16.32 -16.58 -28.23
CA ALA A 132 16.84 -15.29 -28.69
C ALA A 132 16.08 -14.64 -29.87
N ASP A 133 15.20 -15.40 -30.56
CA ASP A 133 14.35 -14.88 -31.63
C ASP A 133 12.89 -15.31 -31.40
N PRO A 134 12.02 -14.39 -30.93
CA PRO A 134 10.61 -14.68 -30.65
C PRO A 134 9.72 -14.71 -31.90
N TYR A 135 10.26 -14.49 -33.11
CA TYR A 135 9.47 -14.40 -34.33
C TYR A 135 9.42 -15.70 -35.13
N ARG A 136 8.23 -15.99 -35.67
CA ARG A 136 8.01 -17.10 -36.59
C ARG A 136 8.77 -16.86 -37.89
N LYS A 137 9.79 -17.68 -38.18
CA LYS A 137 10.56 -17.59 -39.42
C LYS A 137 9.64 -17.70 -40.64
N PRO A 138 9.81 -16.85 -41.68
CA PRO A 138 9.04 -16.95 -42.91
C PRO A 138 9.17 -18.36 -43.50
N ARG A 139 8.06 -18.96 -43.92
CA ARG A 139 8.10 -20.23 -44.67
C ARG A 139 8.84 -20.00 -45.99
N GLU A 140 9.86 -20.79 -46.27
CA GLU A 140 10.51 -20.80 -47.58
C GLU A 140 9.45 -21.11 -48.65
N LYS A 141 9.24 -20.17 -49.58
CA LYS A 141 8.42 -20.44 -50.77
C LYS A 141 9.21 -21.44 -51.62
N LYS A 142 8.73 -22.68 -51.72
CA LYS A 142 9.14 -23.55 -52.83
C LYS A 142 8.74 -22.85 -54.12
N VAL A 143 9.73 -22.41 -54.91
CA VAL A 143 9.49 -21.97 -56.27
C VAL A 143 8.98 -23.19 -57.02
N TYR A 144 7.70 -23.14 -57.41
CA TYR A 144 7.12 -24.17 -58.24
C TYR A 144 7.62 -23.94 -59.67
N GLU A 145 8.61 -24.72 -60.09
CA GLU A 145 8.97 -24.88 -61.49
C GLU A 145 8.13 -26.04 -62.05
N PRO A 146 7.13 -25.77 -62.91
CA PRO A 146 6.34 -26.84 -63.49
C PRO A 146 7.22 -27.69 -64.43
N GLU A 147 7.29 -29.00 -64.22
CA GLU A 147 8.03 -29.91 -65.12
C GLU A 147 7.32 -30.14 -66.46
N SER A 148 6.13 -29.56 -66.68
CA SER A 148 5.38 -29.70 -67.93
C SER A 148 4.42 -28.51 -68.14
N PRO A 149 4.18 -28.10 -69.41
CA PRO A 149 3.34 -26.95 -69.71
C PRO A 149 1.91 -27.19 -69.22
N VAL A 150 1.37 -26.20 -68.52
CA VAL A 150 -0.01 -26.21 -68.03
C VAL A 150 -0.95 -26.21 -69.24
N PRO A 151 -1.94 -27.12 -69.33
CA PRO A 151 -2.86 -27.13 -70.45
C PRO A 151 -3.73 -25.87 -70.44
N THR A 152 -3.70 -25.13 -71.54
CA THR A 152 -4.61 -24.00 -71.77
C THR A 152 -6.01 -24.54 -72.03
N PHE A 153 -6.96 -24.18 -71.18
CA PHE A 153 -8.36 -24.52 -71.37
C PHE A 153 -8.91 -23.72 -72.56
N THR A 154 -8.94 -24.34 -73.74
CA THR A 154 -9.68 -23.84 -74.90
C THR A 154 -10.34 -25.02 -75.61
N GLU A 155 -11.65 -24.85 -75.82
CA GLU A 155 -12.62 -25.73 -76.48
C GLU A 155 -13.31 -26.79 -75.62
N PHE A 156 -14.41 -26.35 -75.01
CA PHE A 156 -15.54 -27.18 -74.58
C PHE A 156 -16.51 -27.28 -75.76
N THR A 157 -16.47 -28.38 -76.51
CA THR A 157 -17.51 -28.73 -77.50
C THR A 157 -18.46 -29.73 -76.87
N LEU A 158 -19.73 -29.33 -76.73
CA LEU A 158 -20.82 -30.22 -76.30
C LEU A 158 -21.15 -31.17 -77.46
N THR A 159 -21.02 -32.47 -77.24
CA THR A 159 -21.70 -33.49 -78.04
C THR A 159 -22.74 -34.20 -77.18
N GLU A 160 -23.97 -34.21 -77.69
CA GLU A 160 -25.15 -34.84 -77.11
C GLU A 160 -25.01 -36.37 -77.15
N GLU A 161 -24.69 -37.01 -76.03
CA GLU A 161 -25.05 -38.40 -75.72
C GLU A 161 -24.42 -38.76 -74.37
N ASP A 162 -25.20 -38.61 -73.29
CA ASP A 162 -25.11 -39.42 -72.08
C ASP A 162 -26.27 -39.01 -71.15
N ALA A 163 -27.48 -39.33 -71.59
CA ALA A 163 -28.68 -39.31 -70.75
C ALA A 163 -29.06 -40.76 -70.44
N SER A 164 -28.49 -41.34 -69.39
CA SER A 164 -29.05 -42.51 -68.72
C SER A 164 -28.40 -42.76 -67.35
N SER A 165 -29.26 -43.01 -66.35
CA SER A 165 -29.03 -43.73 -65.07
C SER A 165 -28.06 -43.09 -64.07
N GLU A 166 -28.55 -42.46 -63.00
CA GLU A 166 -29.04 -43.02 -61.72
C GLU A 166 -27.93 -43.14 -60.64
N GLU A 167 -28.16 -42.39 -59.57
CA GLU A 167 -27.75 -42.59 -58.17
C GLU A 167 -26.26 -42.63 -57.77
N ALA A 168 -25.85 -41.63 -56.97
CA ALA A 168 -25.11 -41.86 -55.72
C ALA A 168 -25.07 -40.57 -54.88
N THR A 169 -26.03 -40.43 -53.99
CA THR A 169 -25.99 -39.56 -52.81
C THR A 169 -25.10 -40.21 -51.74
N VAL A 170 -24.08 -39.50 -51.23
CA VAL A 170 -23.43 -39.85 -49.95
C VAL A 170 -23.21 -38.59 -49.11
N ALA A 171 -24.10 -38.50 -48.11
CA ALA A 171 -24.01 -37.95 -46.77
C ALA A 171 -22.83 -37.02 -46.39
N VAL A 172 -23.19 -35.78 -46.06
CA VAL A 172 -22.44 -34.87 -45.19
C VAL A 172 -23.32 -34.63 -43.96
N GLU A 173 -23.04 -35.28 -42.84
CA GLU A 173 -23.44 -34.81 -41.50
C GLU A 173 -22.80 -35.67 -40.40
N GLU A 174 -21.65 -35.22 -39.90
CA GLU A 174 -21.21 -35.55 -38.54
C GLU A 174 -20.48 -34.33 -37.97
N TYR A 175 -21.27 -33.34 -37.54
CA TYR A 175 -20.79 -32.20 -36.75
C TYR A 175 -21.89 -31.86 -35.74
N LEU A 176 -21.72 -32.36 -34.50
CA LEU A 176 -22.06 -31.73 -33.22
C LEU A 176 -22.19 -32.81 -32.13
N GLY A 177 -21.04 -33.24 -31.62
CA GLY A 177 -20.92 -33.91 -30.33
C GLY A 177 -20.99 -32.88 -29.20
N SER A 178 -21.98 -33.06 -28.35
CA SER A 178 -22.32 -32.28 -27.16
C SER A 178 -21.38 -32.53 -25.97
N GLU A 179 -20.83 -31.47 -25.38
CA GLU A 179 -20.36 -31.46 -23.99
C GLU A 179 -20.85 -30.18 -23.29
N THR A 180 -22.05 -30.22 -22.71
CA THR A 180 -22.46 -29.31 -21.64
C THR A 180 -22.43 -30.10 -20.34
N GLY A 181 -21.33 -29.94 -19.61
CA GLY A 181 -21.13 -30.49 -18.27
C GLY A 181 -21.90 -29.71 -17.22
N ASP A 182 -22.79 -30.45 -16.59
CA ASP A 182 -23.46 -30.30 -15.29
C ASP A 182 -22.56 -29.66 -14.20
N LEU A 183 -22.91 -28.45 -13.74
CA LEU A 183 -22.37 -27.85 -12.52
C LEU A 183 -23.46 -27.84 -11.45
N ARG A 184 -23.31 -28.78 -10.53
CA ARG A 184 -24.14 -28.96 -9.34
C ARG A 184 -24.08 -27.76 -8.41
N GLU A 185 -25.27 -27.45 -7.90
CA GLU A 185 -25.55 -26.59 -6.77
C GLU A 185 -24.87 -27.13 -5.50
N ASP A 186 -24.13 -26.26 -4.80
CA ASP A 186 -23.81 -26.45 -3.39
C ASP A 186 -23.83 -25.06 -2.72
N SER A 187 -25.03 -24.62 -2.33
CA SER A 187 -25.24 -23.51 -1.41
C SER A 187 -25.68 -24.04 -0.06
N GLY A 188 -24.71 -24.48 0.74
CA GLY A 188 -24.87 -24.79 2.15
C GLY A 188 -24.70 -23.53 3.01
N LEU A 189 -25.80 -23.09 3.62
CA LEU A 189 -25.82 -22.18 4.76
C LEU A 189 -25.16 -22.85 5.97
N GLU A 190 -24.14 -22.23 6.54
CA GLU A 190 -23.78 -22.44 7.94
C GLU A 190 -24.02 -21.15 8.74
N SER A 191 -24.49 -21.39 9.95
CA SER A 191 -25.01 -20.46 10.94
C SER A 191 -23.92 -19.99 11.90
#